data_AF-A0A6I6D5W5-F1
#
_entry.id   AF-A0A6I6D5W5-F1
#
_cell.length_a   1.000
_cell.length_b   1.000
_cell.length_c   1.000
_cell.angle_alpha   90.00
_cell.angle_beta   90.00
_cell.angle_gamma   90.00
#
_symmetry.space_group_name_H-M   'P 1'
#
loop_
_entity.id
_entity.type
_entity.pdbx_description
1 polymer ?
#
loop_
_entity_poly.entity_id
_entity_poly.type
_entity_poly.pdbx_seq_one_letter_code
_entity_poly.pdbx_strand_id
1 'polypeptide(L)' 'MNRGDTFNVHVDGKVLTVCVLGFYNEEYSGEEMVILAVVNQDNLVHVPLDDINAIIPQNKFLN' A
#
# COMPACT_ATOMS: atom_id res chain seq x y z
N MET A 1 -4.81 -7.41 8.14
CA MET A 1 -4.20 -6.70 6.99
C MET A 1 -4.07 -5.27 7.41
N ASN A 2 -2.85 -4.75 7.45
CA ASN A 2 -2.55 -3.41 7.93
C ASN A 2 -2.11 -2.52 6.76
N ARG A 3 -2.23 -1.20 6.92
CA ARG A 3 -1.65 -0.24 5.98
C ARG A 3 -0.15 -0.50 5.87
N GLY A 4 0.35 -0.63 4.64
CA GLY A 4 1.74 -0.97 4.34
C GLY A 4 2.00 -2.47 4.11
N ASP A 5 1.06 -3.36 4.43
CA ASP A 5 1.21 -4.78 4.10
C ASP A 5 1.28 -4.97 2.57
N THR A 6 2.16 -5.87 2.11
CA THR A 6 2.31 -6.24 0.70
C THR A 6 2.04 -7.72 0.52
N PHE A 7 1.21 -8.09 -0.47
CA PHE A 7 0.87 -9.48 -0.76
C PHE A 7 0.49 -9.69 -2.23
N ASN A 8 0.39 -10.96 -2.63
CA ASN A 8 0.02 -11.34 -3.99
C ASN A 8 -1.47 -11.70 -4.08
N VAL A 9 -2.15 -11.16 -5.08
CA VAL A 9 -3.55 -11.48 -5.41
C VAL A 9 -3.63 -12.13 -6.80
N HIS A 10 -4.59 -13.04 -6.96
CA HIS A 10 -4.87 -13.67 -8.23
C HIS A 10 -6.12 -13.03 -8.83
N VAL A 11 -5.96 -12.30 -9.94
CA VAL A 11 -7.05 -11.62 -10.65
C VAL A 11 -6.96 -12.03 -12.11
N ASP A 12 -8.05 -12.58 -12.66
CA ASP A 12 -8.14 -13.04 -14.06
C ASP A 12 -6.99 -13.97 -14.49
N GLY A 13 -6.58 -14.87 -13.60
CA GLY A 13 -5.47 -15.81 -13.85
C GLY A 13 -4.08 -15.17 -13.82
N LYS A 14 -3.95 -13.89 -13.46
CA LYS A 14 -2.67 -13.20 -13.29
C LYS A 14 -2.38 -12.99 -11.80
N VAL A 15 -1.11 -13.14 -11.43
CA VAL A 15 -0.62 -12.79 -10.11
C VAL A 15 -0.20 -11.33 -10.11
N LEU A 16 -0.79 -10.53 -9.22
CA LEU A 16 -0.47 -9.13 -9.02
C LEU A 16 0.06 -8.94 -7.60
N THR A 17 1.13 -8.19 -7.43
CA THR A 17 1.56 -7.73 -6.10
C THR A 17 0.85 -6.43 -5.78
N VAL A 18 0.28 -6.35 -4.58
CA VAL A 18 -0.45 -5.18 -4.11
C VAL A 18 0.03 -4.74 -2.73
N CYS A 19 -0.08 -3.44 -2.46
CA CYS A 19 0.18 -2.83 -1.15
C CYS A 19 -1.09 -2.17 -0.60
N VAL A 20 -1.36 -2.36 0.69
CA VAL A 20 -2.51 -1.76 1.37
C VAL A 20 -2.25 -0.29 1.68
N LEU A 21 -3.10 0.59 1.14
CA LEU A 21 -3.02 2.02 1.43
C LEU A 21 -3.95 2.47 2.55
N GLY A 22 -5.08 1.80 2.72
CA GLY A 22 -6.08 2.16 3.72
C GLY A 22 -7.38 1.42 3.55
N PHE A 23 -8.33 1.77 4.42
CA PHE A 23 -9.66 1.17 4.51
C PHE A 23 -10.70 2.28 4.64
N TYR A 24 -11.89 2.06 4.11
CA TYR A 24 -13.02 2.96 4.28
C TYR A 24 -14.32 2.17 4.30
N ASN A 25 -15.37 2.74 4.90
CA ASN A 25 -16.70 2.17 4.81
C ASN A 25 -17.44 2.83 3.64
N GLU A 26 -17.98 2.02 2.75
CA GLU A 26 -18.76 2.51 1.62
C GLU A 26 -20.13 3.01 2.12
N GLU A 27 -20.52 4.22 1.70
CA GLU A 27 -21.63 4.96 2.32
C GLU A 27 -23.01 4.31 2.10
N TYR A 28 -23.18 3.56 1.01
CA TYR A 28 -24.50 3.03 0.61
C TYR A 28 -24.75 1.60 1.10
N SER A 29 -23.72 0.77 1.14
CA SER A 29 -23.75 -0.64 1.54
C SER A 29 -23.29 -0.84 2.99
N GLY A 30 -22.50 0.09 3.52
CA GLY A 30 -21.83 -0.07 4.82
C GLY A 30 -20.70 -1.12 4.79
N GLU A 31 -20.33 -1.63 3.61
CA GLU A 31 -19.27 -2.62 3.47
C GLU A 31 -17.89 -1.98 3.72
N GLU A 32 -17.02 -2.73 4.40
CA GLU A 32 -15.64 -2.34 4.62
C GLU A 32 -14.83 -2.61 3.35
N MET A 33 -14.29 -1.54 2.77
CA MET A 33 -13.53 -1.55 1.53
C MET A 33 -12.05 -1.32 1.80
N VAL A 34 -11.20 -1.93 0.96
CA VAL A 34 -9.74 -1.74 1.02
C VAL A 34 -9.22 -1.03 -0.23
N ILE A 35 -8.31 -0.08 -0.03
CA ILE A 35 -7.59 0.60 -1.10
C ILE A 35 -6.26 -0.11 -1.32
N LEU A 36 -6.06 -0.65 -2.53
CA LEU A 36 -4.87 -1.39 -2.92
C LEU A 36 -4.10 -0.65 -4.02
N ALA A 37 -2.80 -0.47 -3.83
CA ALA A 37 -1.89 -0.03 -4.89
C ALA A 37 -1.29 -1.25 -5.59
N VAL A 38 -1.39 -1.31 -6.91
CA VAL A 38 -0.70 -2.33 -7.70
C VAL A 38 0.78 -1.97 -7.79
N VAL A 39 1.64 -2.92 -7.44
CA VAL A 39 3.09 -2.77 -7.42
C VAL A 39 3.67 -3.51 -8.62
N ASN A 40 4.46 -2.81 -9.43
CA ASN A 40 5.34 -3.48 -10.39
C ASN A 40 6.57 -4.00 -9.64
N GLN A 41 6.70 -5.33 -9.55
CA GLN A 41 7.82 -5.97 -8.86
C GLN A 41 9.18 -5.59 -9.44
N ASP A 42 9.27 -5.38 -10.76
CA ASP A 42 10.54 -5.05 -11.43
C ASP A 42 11.09 -3.68 -11.01
N ASN A 43 10.23 -2.81 -10.49
CA ASN A 43 10.58 -1.45 -10.05
C ASN A 43 10.45 -1.27 -8.53
N LEU A 44 10.29 -2.35 -7.76
CA LEU A 44 10.18 -2.27 -6.31
C LEU A 44 11.56 -2.10 -5.67
N VAL A 45 11.74 -1.00 -4.94
CA VAL A 45 12.99 -0.71 -4.23
C VAL A 45 12.74 -0.75 -2.73
N HIS A 46 13.55 -1.54 -2.02
CA HIS A 46 13.57 -1.57 -0.57
C HIS A 46 14.66 -0.61 -0.07
N VAL A 47 14.26 0.40 0.70
CA VAL A 47 15.19 1.39 1.27
C VAL A 47 15.05 1.37 2.80
N PRO A 48 16.16 1.35 3.56
CA PRO A 48 16.11 1.56 5.00
C PRO A 48 15.42 2.89 5.34
N LEU A 49 14.57 2.86 6.37
CA LEU A 49 13.83 4.05 6.79
C LEU A 49 14.78 5.20 7.18
N ASP A 50 15.91 4.87 7.82
CA ASP A 50 16.91 5.85 8.26
C ASP A 50 17.52 6.61 7.06
N ASP A 51 17.76 5.93 5.94
CA ASP A 51 18.29 6.55 4.72
C ASP A 51 17.27 7.52 4.09
N ILE A 52 15.98 7.18 4.09
CA ILE A 52 14.92 8.06 3.60
C ILE A 52 14.73 9.27 4.52
N ASN A 53 14.79 9.08 5.83
CA ASN A 53 14.65 10.18 6.80
C ASN A 53 15.77 11.23 6.68
N ALA A 54 16.96 10.81 6.25
CA ALA A 54 18.06 11.72 5.97
C ALA A 54 17.84 12.58 4.71
N ILE A 55 17.00 12.12 3.78
CA ILE A 55 16.77 12.75 2.47
C ILE A 55 15.44 13.52 2.43
N ILE A 56 14.40 12.99 3.07
CA ILE A 56 13.05 13.54 3.09
C ILE A 56 12.77 14.11 4.49
N PRO A 57 12.56 15.43 4.63
CA PRO A 57 12.22 16.02 5.92
C PRO A 57 10.95 15.39 6.50
N GLN A 58 11.01 14.90 7.74
CA GLN A 58 9.95 14.12 8.41
C GLN A 58 8.61 14.86 8.64
N ASN A 59 8.46 16.10 8.19
CA ASN A 59 7.26 16.91 8.42
C ASN A 59 6.02 16.51 7.59
N LYS A 60 6.03 15.38 6.87
CA LYS A 60 4.90 14.94 6.02
C LYS A 60 4.12 13.73 6.55
N PHE A 61 4.48 13.18 7.70
CA PHE A 61 3.66 12.18 8.38
C PHE A 61 2.84 12.81 9.52
N LEU A 62 2.03 13.82 9.20
CA LEU A 62 0.83 14.11 9.98
C LEU A 62 -0.32 13.37 9.29
N ASN A 63 -0.79 12.28 9.90
CA ASN A 63 -2.21 11.90 9.81
C ASN A 63 -2.92 12.56 10.99
#